data_AF-A0A917EXX0-F1
#
_entry.id   AF-A0A917EXX0-F1
#
_cell.length_a   1.000
_cell.length_b   1.000
_cell.length_c   1.000
_cell.angle_alpha   90.00
_cell.angle_beta   90.00
_cell.angle_gamma   90.00
#
_symmetry.space_group_name_H-M   'P 1'
#
loop_
_entity.id
_entity.type
_entity.pdbx_description
1 polymer ?
#
loop_
_entity_poly.entity_id
_entity_poly.type
_entity_poly.pdbx_seq_one_letter_code
_entity_poly.pdbx_strand_id
1 'polypeptide(L)'
;MSIIQLAERTGFAKSYISSIERGVQSNPSIQFVEKVALELDVSVNYLILGEKNEEPLDEGWIELVVEAMNSGVSKEQFRDYLEFNRWRKKQDKK
;
A
#
# COMPACT_ATOMS: atom_id res chain seq x y z
N MET A 1 -8.57 20.21 4.70
CA MET A 1 -8.88 20.12 6.14
C MET A 1 -7.74 20.77 6.92
N SER A 2 -8.00 21.62 7.92
CA SER A 2 -6.92 22.18 8.76
C SER A 2 -6.59 21.27 9.95
N ILE A 3 -5.38 21.38 10.52
CA ILE A 3 -4.98 20.62 11.73
C ILE A 3 -5.92 20.92 12.91
N ILE A 4 -6.41 22.16 13.02
CA ILE A 4 -7.35 22.54 14.09
C ILE A 4 -8.66 21.78 13.93
N GLN A 5 -9.19 21.73 12.71
CA GLN A 5 -10.42 20.98 12.41
C GLN A 5 -10.24 19.47 12.64
N LEU A 6 -9.08 18.91 12.28
CA LEU A 6 -8.79 17.50 12.52
C LEU A 6 -8.67 17.20 14.02
N ALA A 7 -8.07 18.09 14.81
CA ALA A 7 -8.00 17.98 16.27
C ALA A 7 -9.39 17.98 16.91
N GLU A 8 -10.27 18.88 16.48
CA GLU A 8 -11.64 18.96 16.98
C GLU A 8 -12.45 17.68 16.69
N ARG A 9 -12.32 17.14 15.48
CA ARG A 9 -13.06 15.95 15.05
C ARG A 9 -12.52 14.65 15.67
N THR A 10 -11.20 14.50 15.70
CA THR A 10 -10.56 13.32 16.29
C THR A 10 -10.51 13.38 17.83
N GLY A 11 -10.71 14.54 18.44
CA GLY A 11 -10.57 14.74 19.89
C GLY A 11 -9.12 14.62 20.39
N PHE A 12 -8.12 14.56 19.51
CA PHE A 12 -6.72 14.64 19.89
C PHE A 12 -6.24 16.08 19.99
N ALA A 13 -5.24 16.33 20.83
CA ALA A 13 -4.66 17.66 20.94
C ALA A 13 -4.00 18.10 19.62
N LYS A 14 -4.22 19.35 19.23
CA LYS A 14 -3.57 19.98 18.06
C LYS A 14 -2.05 19.80 18.08
N SER A 15 -1.44 19.96 19.26
CA SER A 15 0.01 19.80 19.45
C SER A 15 0.47 18.36 19.17
N TYR A 16 -0.36 17.37 19.52
CA TYR A 16 -0.08 15.95 19.30
C TYR A 16 -0.17 15.59 17.82
N ILE A 17 -1.23 16.01 17.13
CA ILE A 17 -1.34 15.84 15.67
C ILE A 17 -0.16 16.51 14.96
N SER A 18 0.19 17.74 15.38
CA SER A 18 1.33 18.48 14.84
C SER A 18 2.68 17.83 15.14
N SER A 19 2.85 17.11 16.26
CA SER A 19 4.08 16.37 16.54
C SER A 19 4.19 15.11 15.68
N ILE A 20 3.07 14.43 15.41
CA ILE A 20 3.03 13.29 14.49
C ILE A 20 3.34 13.73 13.06
N GLU A 21 2.65 14.75 12.56
CA GLU A 21 2.81 15.24 11.18
C GLU A 21 4.23 15.73 10.87
N ARG A 22 4.89 16.37 11.84
CA ARG A 22 6.29 16.82 11.69
C ARG A 22 7.33 15.71 11.93
N GLY A 23 6.89 14.48 12.24
CA GLY A 23 7.77 13.36 12.55
C GLY A 23 8.53 13.47 13.87
N VAL A 24 8.15 14.41 14.75
CA VAL A 24 8.75 14.55 16.10
C VAL A 24 8.36 13.35 16.95
N GLN A 25 7.13 12.88 16.80
CA GLN A 25 6.69 11.59 17.33
C GLN A 25 6.36 10.67 16.15
N SER A 26 7.04 9.53 16.10
CA SER A 26 7.00 8.62 14.94
C SER A 26 6.21 7.34 15.18
N ASN A 27 5.78 7.09 16.42
CA ASN A 27 5.04 5.88 16.79
C ASN A 27 3.72 6.24 17.50
N PRO A 28 2.69 6.71 16.77
CA PRO A 28 1.36 6.92 17.33
C PRO A 28 0.70 5.60 17.77
N SER A 29 -0.29 5.68 18.65
CA SER A 29 -1.12 4.50 18.97
C SER A 29 -1.99 4.11 17.78
N ILE A 30 -2.38 2.84 17.70
CA ILE A 30 -3.29 2.34 16.65
C ILE A 30 -4.62 3.11 16.66
N GLN A 31 -5.16 3.41 17.84
CA GLN A 31 -6.39 4.19 18.01
C GLN A 31 -6.29 5.58 17.39
N PHE A 32 -5.11 6.22 17.46
CA PHE A 32 -4.87 7.49 16.79
C PHE A 32 -4.96 7.34 15.27
N VAL A 33 -4.27 6.35 14.72
CA VAL A 33 -4.24 6.11 13.27
C VAL A 33 -5.64 5.76 12.74
N GLU A 34 -6.39 4.91 13.43
CA GLU A 34 -7.75 4.52 13.05
C GLU A 34 -8.70 5.73 13.01
N LYS A 35 -8.66 6.56 14.05
CA LYS A 35 -9.56 7.71 14.15
C LYS A 35 -9.20 8.81 13.15
N VAL A 36 -7.91 9.04 12.91
CA VAL A 36 -7.46 9.96 11.86
C VAL A 36 -7.83 9.45 10.48
N ALA A 37 -7.66 8.15 10.21
CA ALA A 37 -8.05 7.52 8.94
C ALA A 37 -9.54 7.69 8.66
N LEU A 38 -10.39 7.45 9.67
CA LEU A 38 -11.83 7.64 9.59
C LEU A 38 -12.23 9.09 9.31
N GLU A 39 -11.61 10.06 9.99
CA GLU A 39 -11.92 11.49 9.78
C GLU A 39 -11.43 12.02 8.42
N LEU A 40 -10.36 11.43 7.88
CA LEU A 40 -9.81 11.78 6.57
C LEU A 40 -10.43 10.99 5.41
N ASP A 41 -11.32 10.04 5.70
CA ASP A 41 -11.93 9.13 4.72
C ASP A 41 -10.89 8.35 3.89
N VAL A 42 -9.87 7.85 4.57
CA VAL A 42 -8.80 7.02 3.97
C VAL A 42 -8.62 5.72 4.75
N SER A 43 -7.97 4.74 4.15
CA SER A 43 -7.64 3.50 4.86
C SER A 43 -6.50 3.70 5.86
N VAL A 44 -6.48 2.91 6.94
CA VAL A 44 -5.34 2.85 7.87
C VAL A 44 -4.04 2.50 7.13
N ASN A 45 -4.13 1.60 6.14
CA ASN A 45 -2.99 1.21 5.31
C ASN A 45 -2.41 2.40 4.54
N TYR A 46 -3.26 3.30 4.03
CA TYR A 46 -2.83 4.52 3.35
C TYR A 46 -2.00 5.43 4.27
N LEU A 47 -2.40 5.60 5.53
CA LEU A 47 -1.64 6.42 6.47
C LEU A 47 -0.28 5.81 6.86
N ILE A 48 -0.18 4.48 6.92
CA ILE A 48 1.03 3.78 7.35
C ILE A 48 2.00 3.57 6.19
N LEU A 49 1.49 3.18 5.02
CA LEU A 49 2.29 2.77 3.86
C LEU A 49 2.42 3.88 2.82
N GLY A 50 1.65 4.97 2.96
CA GLY A 50 1.52 6.06 1.98
C GLY A 50 0.65 5.66 0.78
N GLU A 51 0.61 6.54 -0.22
CA GLU A 51 0.26 6.15 -1.58
C GLU A 51 1.32 5.16 -2.06
N LYS A 52 1.12 3.87 -1.78
CA LYS A 52 1.54 2.91 -2.79
C LYS A 52 0.72 3.27 -4.01
N ASN A 53 1.38 3.84 -5.01
CA ASN A 53 1.00 3.66 -6.40
C ASN A 53 1.01 2.14 -6.64
N GLU A 54 0.00 1.45 -6.14
CA GLU A 54 -0.53 0.30 -6.84
C GLU A 54 -1.09 0.92 -8.10
N GLU A 55 -0.21 1.18 -9.09
CA GLU A 55 -0.67 1.30 -10.45
C GLU A 55 -1.55 0.07 -10.63
N PRO A 56 -2.86 0.26 -10.89
CA PRO A 56 -3.72 -0.87 -11.09
C PRO A 56 -3.06 -1.73 -12.15
N LEU A 57 -2.93 -3.04 -11.88
CA LEU A 57 -2.43 -3.96 -12.87
C LEU A 57 -3.21 -3.70 -14.16
N ASP A 58 -2.48 -3.39 -15.22
CA ASP A 58 -3.08 -3.15 -16.54
C ASP A 58 -4.04 -4.30 -16.87
N GLU A 59 -5.20 -3.96 -17.45
CA GLU A 59 -6.27 -4.92 -17.70
C GLU A 59 -5.77 -6.15 -18.46
N GLY A 60 -4.84 -5.97 -19.41
CA GLY A 60 -4.23 -7.07 -20.15
C GLY A 60 -3.38 -8.00 -19.26
N TRP A 61 -2.69 -7.46 -18.25
CA TRP A 61 -1.98 -8.29 -17.27
C TRP A 61 -2.93 -9.09 -16.39
N ILE A 62 -4.07 -8.51 -16.00
CA ILE A 62 -5.09 -9.22 -15.20
C ILE A 62 -5.69 -10.37 -16.01
N GLU A 63 -6.10 -10.10 -17.26
CA GLU A 63 -6.67 -11.12 -18.16
C GLU A 63 -5.72 -12.31 -18.34
N LEU A 64 -4.43 -12.06 -18.58
CA LEU A 64 -3.43 -13.11 -18.73
C LEU A 64 -3.25 -13.95 -17.46
N VAL A 65 -3.27 -13.33 -16.28
CA VAL A 65 -3.15 -14.06 -15.00
C VAL A 65 -4.39 -14.92 -14.77
N VAL A 66 -5.58 -14.41 -15.07
CA VAL A 66 -6.84 -15.16 -14.97
C VAL A 66 -6.86 -16.34 -15.94
N GLU A 67 -6.42 -16.15 -17.19
CA GLU A 67 -6.29 -17.23 -18.16
C GLU A 67 -5.31 -18.31 -17.67
N ALA A 68 -4.14 -17.91 -17.15
CA ALA A 68 -3.17 -18.84 -16.58
C ALA A 68 -3.76 -19.65 -15.42
N MET A 69 -4.53 -19.02 -14.53
CA MET A 69 -5.22 -19.71 -13.43
C MET A 69 -6.26 -20.72 -13.96
N ASN A 70 -7.03 -20.35 -14.99
CA ASN A 70 -8.04 -21.22 -15.59
C ASN A 70 -7.44 -22.37 -16.42
N SER A 71 -6.20 -22.22 -16.90
CA SER A 71 -5.46 -23.27 -17.62
C SER A 71 -4.94 -24.40 -16.70
N GLY A 72 -5.12 -24.26 -15.37
CA GLY A 72 -4.69 -25.25 -14.38
C GLY A 72 -3.24 -25.10 -13.93
N VAL A 73 -2.59 -23.97 -14.24
CA VAL A 73 -1.23 -23.67 -13.77
C VAL A 73 -1.26 -23.38 -12.27
N SER A 74 -0.44 -24.09 -11.50
CA SER A 74 -0.28 -23.83 -10.08
C SER A 74 0.56 -22.57 -9.84
N LYS A 75 0.41 -21.94 -8.67
CA LYS A 75 1.23 -20.79 -8.26
C LYS A 75 2.73 -21.12 -8.25
N GLU A 76 3.10 -22.36 -7.97
CA GLU A 76 4.48 -22.84 -7.95
C GLU A 76 5.04 -22.91 -9.37
N GLN A 77 4.32 -23.55 -10.30
CA GLN A 77 4.71 -23.61 -11.71
C GLN A 77 4.85 -22.23 -12.34
N PHE A 78 3.94 -21.31 -12.00
CA PHE A 78 4.03 -19.92 -12.46
C PHE A 78 5.26 -19.21 -11.91
N ARG A 79 5.61 -19.45 -10.63
CA ARG A 79 6.81 -18.90 -10.00
C ARG A 79 8.08 -19.39 -10.68
N ASP A 80 8.17 -20.69 -10.96
CA ASP A 80 9.31 -21.31 -11.64
C ASP A 80 9.48 -20.74 -13.05
N TYR A 81 8.39 -20.55 -13.78
CA TYR A 81 8.39 -19.90 -15.09
C TYR A 81 8.95 -18.46 -15.04
N LEU A 82 8.53 -17.68 -14.03
CA LEU A 82 9.05 -16.31 -13.83
C LEU A 82 10.54 -16.29 -13.46
N GLU A 83 11.00 -17.25 -12.68
CA GLU A 83 12.41 -17.41 -12.35
C GLU A 83 13.27 -17.79 -13.56
N PHE A 84 12.80 -18.75 -14.36
CA PHE A 84 13.44 -19.12 -15.61
C PHE A 84 13.57 -17.93 -16.57
N ASN A 85 12.49 -17.16 -16.76
CA ASN A 85 12.50 -15.96 -17.60
C ASN A 85 13.46 -14.89 -17.07
N ARG A 86 13.55 -14.70 -15.76
CA ARG A 86 14.52 -13.78 -15.13
C ARG A 86 15.96 -14.24 -15.34
N TRP A 87 16.23 -15.53 -15.22
CA TRP A 87 17.55 -16.10 -15.51
C TRP A 87 17.92 -15.91 -16.99
N ARG A 88 17.01 -16.20 -17.93
CA ARG A 88 17.26 -16.04 -19.38
C ARG A 88 17.63 -14.61 -19.75
N LYS A 89 16.88 -13.63 -19.26
CA LYS A 89 17.18 -12.20 -19.48
C LYS A 89 18.56 -11.76 -18.93
N LYS A 90 19.08 -12.43 -17.91
CA LYS A 90 20.45 -12.16 -17.39
C LYS A 90 21.54 -12.76 -18.29
N GLN A 91 21.24 -13.80 -19.06
CA GLN A 91 22.17 -14.38 -20.04
C GLN A 91 22.23 -13.55 -21.32
N ASP A 92 21.09 -13.00 -21.78
CA ASP A 92 21.03 -12.10 -22.96
C ASP A 92 21.72 -10.74 -22.76
N LYS A 93 22.10 -10.39 -21.52
CA LYS A 93 22.82 -9.14 -21.19
C LYS A 93 24.34 -9.31 -21.10
N LYS A 94 24.88 -10.48 -21.48
CA LYS A 94 26.32 -10.73 -21.68
C LYS A 94 26.66 -10.70 -23.16
#